data_AF-A0A9D8Q1Z8-F1
#
_entry.id   AF-A0A9D8Q1Z8-F1
#
_cell.length_a   1.000
_cell.length_b   1.000
_cell.length_c   1.000
_cell.angle_alpha   90.00
_cell.angle_beta   90.00
_cell.angle_gamma   90.00
#
_symmetry.space_group_name_H-M   'P 1'
#
loop_
_entity.id
_entity.type
_entity.pdbx_description
1 polymer ?
#
loop_
_entity_poly.entity_id
_entity_poly.type
_entity_poly.pdbx_seq_one_letter_code
_entity_poly.pdbx_strand_id
1 'polypeptide(L)' 'MPRRATLDQRIAWHLAHSGACGCRPIPGRLAAEIGRRGITIPEPSVTNVAARKRNER' A
#
# COMPACT_ATOMS: atom_id res chain seq x y z
N MET A 1 -2.80 5.41 -10.48
CA MET A 1 -3.83 4.50 -9.92
C MET A 1 -5.19 4.90 -10.47
N PRO A 2 -6.05 3.95 -10.90
CA PRO A 2 -7.35 4.27 -11.49
C PRO A 2 -8.34 4.85 -10.46
N ARG A 3 -9.22 5.76 -10.91
CA ARG A 3 -10.17 6.52 -10.07
C ARG A 3 -11.15 5.66 -9.25
N ARG A 4 -11.41 4.42 -9.67
CA ARG A 4 -12.27 3.44 -8.96
C ARG A 4 -11.57 2.10 -8.76
N ALA A 5 -10.30 2.14 -8.35
CA ALA A 5 -9.57 0.91 -8.10
C ALA A 5 -10.16 0.14 -6.89
N THR A 6 -10.44 -1.14 -7.09
CA THR A 6 -10.81 -2.06 -5.98
C THR A 6 -9.65 -2.19 -4.99
N LEU A 7 -9.95 -2.72 -3.79
CA LEU A 7 -8.93 -3.00 -2.79
C LEU A 7 -7.81 -3.90 -3.36
N ASP A 8 -8.18 -4.94 -4.09
CA ASP A 8 -7.25 -5.84 -4.79
C ASP A 8 -6.33 -5.13 -5.78
N GLN A 9 -6.87 -4.27 -6.66
CA GLN A 9 -6.05 -3.50 -7.59
C GLN A 9 -5.08 -2.56 -6.88
N ARG A 10 -5.51 -2.05 -5.72
CA ARG A 10 -4.70 -1.22 -4.84
C ARG A 10 -3.54 -2.01 -4.25
N ILE A 11 -3.83 -3.19 -3.70
CA ILE A 11 -2.85 -4.12 -3.15
C ILE A 11 -1.84 -4.52 -4.23
N ALA A 12 -2.30 -4.96 -5.40
CA ALA A 12 -1.44 -5.39 -6.51
C ALA A 12 -0.51 -4.26 -6.98
N TRP A 13 -1.02 -3.04 -7.11
CA TRP A 13 -0.20 -1.88 -7.47
C TRP A 13 0.86 -1.61 -6.41
N HIS A 14 0.51 -1.66 -5.12
CA HIS A 14 1.44 -1.44 -4.02
C HIS A 14 2.52 -2.52 -3.94
N LEU A 15 2.16 -3.80 -4.10
CA LEU A 15 3.12 -4.92 -4.12
C LEU A 15 4.12 -4.78 -5.28
N ALA A 16 3.62 -4.52 -6.50
CA ALA A 16 4.46 -4.33 -7.67
C ALA A 16 5.36 -3.09 -7.56
N HIS A 17 4.81 -1.98 -7.04
CA HIS A 17 5.55 -0.74 -6.87
C HIS A 17 6.61 -0.84 -5.76
N SER A 18 6.31 -1.53 -4.67
CA SER A 18 7.28 -1.86 -3.62
C SER A 18 8.46 -2.68 -4.15
N GLY A 19 8.20 -3.64 -5.05
CA GLY A 19 9.26 -4.44 -5.67
C GLY A 19 10.11 -3.69 -6.70
N ALA A 20 9.53 -2.71 -7.40
CA ALA A 20 10.23 -1.98 -8.48
C ALA A 20 10.88 -0.66 -8.04
N CYS A 21 10.28 0.07 -7.10
CA CYS A 21 10.70 1.42 -6.74
C CYS A 21 10.68 1.68 -5.23
N GLY A 22 9.67 1.19 -4.50
CA GLY A 22 9.58 1.36 -3.05
C GLY A 22 9.38 2.81 -2.58
N CYS A 23 9.22 3.78 -3.48
CA CYS A 23 9.14 5.19 -3.10
C CYS A 23 7.83 5.57 -2.37
N ARG A 24 6.81 4.70 -2.44
CA ARG A 24 5.54 4.91 -1.76
C ARG A 24 5.22 3.76 -0.79
N PRO A 25 5.18 4.02 0.53
CA PRO A 25 4.86 3.00 1.52
C PRO A 25 3.40 2.54 1.39
N ILE A 26 3.15 1.31 1.83
CA ILE A 26 1.81 0.74 1.85
C ILE A 26 1.02 1.40 2.98
N PRO A 27 -0.13 2.04 2.71
CA PRO A 27 -0.94 2.65 3.75
C PRO A 27 -1.49 1.58 4.71
N GLY A 28 -1.60 1.91 6.00
CA GLY A 28 -1.95 0.95 7.06
C GLY A 28 -3.24 0.15 6.81
N ARG A 29 -4.25 0.75 6.17
CA ARG A 29 -5.49 0.05 5.80
C ARG A 29 -5.24 -1.08 4.78
N LEU A 30 -4.33 -0.88 3.83
CA LEU A 30 -3.93 -1.91 2.87
C LEU A 30 -3.03 -2.94 3.54
N ALA A 31 -2.08 -2.52 4.37
CA ALA A 31 -1.21 -3.44 5.10
C ALA A 31 -2.01 -4.40 6.01
N ALA A 32 -3.03 -3.88 6.71
CA ALA A 32 -3.93 -4.72 7.52
C ALA A 32 -4.72 -5.72 6.67
N GLU A 33 -5.19 -5.33 5.49
CA GLU A 33 -5.90 -6.21 4.57
C GLU A 33 -4.97 -7.28 3.98
N ILE A 34 -3.75 -6.91 3.61
CA ILE A 34 -2.71 -7.81 3.10
C ILE A 34 -2.33 -8.84 4.19
N GLY A 35 -2.17 -8.39 5.43
CA GLY A 35 -1.93 -9.25 6.59
C GLY A 35 -3.10 -10.20 6.89
N ARG A 36 -4.35 -9.72 6.79
CA ARG A 36 -5.55 -10.57 6.90
C ARG A 36 -5.62 -11.65 5.82
N ARG A 37 -5.11 -11.35 4.64
CA ARG A 37 -5.05 -12.28 3.50
C ARG A 37 -3.85 -13.24 3.55
N GLY A 38 -2.94 -13.08 4.52
CA GLY A 38 -1.73 -13.90 4.64
C GLY A 38 -0.72 -13.68 3.51
N ILE A 39 -0.78 -12.52 2.84
CA ILE A 39 0.14 -12.19 1.74
C ILE A 39 1.41 -11.59 2.35
N THR A 40 2.57 -12.15 2.02
CA THR A 40 3.86 -11.63 2.50
C THR A 40 4.18 -10.28 1.83
N ILE A 41 4.41 -9.26 2.64
CA ILE A 41 4.83 -7.94 2.17
C ILE A 41 6.36 -7.94 1.99
N PRO A 42 6.91 -7.55 0.84
CA PRO A 42 8.36 -7.43 0.68
C PRO A 42 8.90 -6.25 1.53
N GLU A 43 10.03 -6.49 2.19
CA GLU A 43 10.72 -5.63 3.18
C GLU A 43 10.84 -4.12 2.89
N PRO A 44 11.04 -3.60 1.66
CA PRO A 44 11.14 -2.14 1.45
C PRO A 44 9.84 -1.36 1.76
N SER A 45 8.76 -2.04 2.16
CA SER A 45 7.40 -1.48 2.22
C SER A 45 6.93 -1.02 3.61
N VAL A 46 7.62 -1.39 4.69
CA VAL A 46 7.14 -1.19 6.08
C VAL A 46 7.57 0.14 6.72
N THR A 47 8.43 0.91 6.07
CA THR A 47 9.10 2.06 6.69
C THR A 47 8.48 3.40 6.30
N ASN A 48 7.24 3.69 6.72
CA ASN A 48 6.89 5.05 7.19
C ASN A 48 5.53 5.10 7.92
N VAL A 49 5.55 4.79 9.23
CA VAL A 49 4.44 5.09 10.15
C VAL A 49 4.44 6.60 10.49
N ALA A 50 4.40 7.50 9.49
CA ALA A 50 4.31 8.95 9.72
C ALA A 50 3.99 9.75 8.44
N ALA A 51 2.85 9.53 7.79
CA ALA A 51 2.35 10.45 6.77
C ALA A 51 0.92 10.89 7.08
N ARG A 52 0.83 11.78 8.07
CA ARG A 52 -0.28 12.72 8.20
C ARG A 52 -0.45 13.46 6.87
N LYS A 53 -1.56 13.26 6.15
CA LYS A 53 -2.19 14.36 5.41
C LYS A 53 -3.70 14.12 5.23
N ARG A 54 -4.44 14.91 6.00
CA ARG A 54 -5.83 15.33 5.75
C ARG A 54 -5.91 16.09 4.42
N ASN A 55 -7.12 16.13 3.85
CA ASN A 55 -7.63 16.96 2.75
C ASN A 55 -7.31 16.46 1.32
N GLU A 56 -8.24 16.44 0.36
CA GLU A 56 -9.27 17.44 -0.01
C GLU A 56 -10.57 16.80 -0.57
N ARG A 57 -11.75 17.15 -0.04
CA ARG A 57 -12.69 18.12 -0.65
C ARG A 57 -13.77 18.54 0.36
#